data_AF-K8XKV0-F1
#
_entry.id   AF-K8XKV0-F1
#
_cell.length_a   1.000
_cell.length_b   1.000
_cell.length_c   1.000
_cell.angle_alpha   90.00
_cell.angle_beta   90.00
_cell.angle_gamma   90.00
#
_symmetry.space_group_name_H-M   'P 1'
#
loop_
_entity.id
_entity.type
_entity.pdbx_description
1 polymer ?
#
loop_
_entity_poly.entity_id
_entity_poly.type
_entity_poly.pdbx_seq_one_letter_code
_entity_poly.pdbx_strand_id
1 'polypeptide(L)' 'MAITQKQLAERLGVGQNRVSNIEHGDLKRVQIDTLRRYVEAVGGTLRVEVELGDERFQIA' A
#
# COMPACT_ATOMS: atom_id res chain seq x y z
N MET A 1 -6.47 -18.35 -6.18
CA MET A 1 -7.73 -17.61 -5.97
C MET A 1 -7.37 -16.27 -5.35
N ALA A 2 -7.72 -15.15 -5.99
CA ALA A 2 -7.43 -13.82 -5.45
C ALA A 2 -8.38 -13.50 -4.29
N ILE A 3 -7.89 -12.87 -3.23
CA ILE A 3 -8.73 -12.41 -2.11
C ILE A 3 -9.55 -11.20 -2.55
N THR A 4 -10.77 -11.05 -2.07
CA THR A 4 -11.59 -9.86 -2.36
C THR A 4 -11.10 -8.65 -1.57
N GLN A 5 -11.37 -7.43 -2.05
CA GLN A 5 -11.08 -6.19 -1.31
C GLN A 5 -11.64 -6.20 0.12
N LYS A 6 -12.82 -6.80 0.33
CA LYS A 6 -13.44 -6.92 1.66
C LYS A 6 -12.62 -7.83 2.59
N GLN A 7 -12.21 -9.00 2.10
CA GLN A 7 -11.36 -9.92 2.86
C GLN A 7 -9.97 -9.33 3.14
N LEU A 8 -9.43 -8.55 2.20
CA LEU A 8 -8.19 -7.81 2.40
C LEU A 8 -8.33 -6.71 3.45
N ALA A 9 -9.45 -5.97 3.42
CA ALA A 9 -9.75 -4.94 4.42
C ALA A 9 -9.88 -5.53 5.83
N GLU A 10 -10.57 -6.66 5.97
CA GLU A 10 -10.69 -7.41 7.24
C GLU A 10 -9.32 -7.86 7.76
N ARG A 11 -8.45 -8.40 6.90
CA ARG A 11 -7.08 -8.79 7.29
C ARG A 11 -6.20 -7.62 7.73
N LEU A 12 -6.41 -6.45 7.13
CA LEU A 12 -5.63 -5.24 7.40
C LEU A 12 -6.18 -4.41 8.58
N GLY A 13 -7.36 -4.75 9.11
CA GLY A 13 -8.02 -3.98 10.16
C GLY A 13 -8.44 -2.58 9.70
N VAL A 14 -8.76 -2.41 8.41
CA VAL A 14 -9.16 -1.13 7.82
C VAL A 14 -10.51 -1.24 7.12
N GLY A 15 -11.13 -0.10 6.81
CA GLY A 15 -12.33 -0.07 5.98
C GLY A 15 -12.04 -0.47 4.53
N GLN A 16 -13.00 -1.11 3.84
CA GLN A 16 -12.89 -1.47 2.43
C GLN A 16 -12.64 -0.23 1.53
N ASN A 17 -13.17 0.94 1.90
CA ASN A 17 -12.91 2.19 1.19
C ASN A 17 -11.40 2.53 1.11
N ARG A 18 -10.63 2.16 2.13
CA ARG A 18 -9.19 2.41 2.21
C ARG A 18 -8.42 1.48 1.27
N VAL A 19 -8.85 0.23 1.14
CA VAL A 19 -8.32 -0.69 0.12
C VAL A 19 -8.64 -0.21 -1.28
N SER A 20 -9.88 0.24 -1.51
CA SER A 20 -10.29 0.82 -2.80
C SER A 20 -9.45 2.03 -3.18
N ASN A 21 -9.23 2.99 -2.28
CA ASN A 21 -8.44 4.20 -2.58
C ASN A 21 -6.98 3.86 -2.93
N ILE A 22 -6.41 2.82 -2.32
CA ILE A 22 -5.07 2.32 -2.65
C ILE A 22 -5.04 1.77 -4.08
N GLU A 23 -5.98 0.90 -4.43
CA GLU A 23 -6.06 0.27 -5.75
C GLU A 23 -6.36 1.27 -6.87
N HIS A 24 -7.13 2.32 -6.58
CA HIS A 24 -7.43 3.39 -7.53
C HIS A 24 -6.37 4.51 -7.56
N GLY A 25 -5.28 4.38 -6.80
CA GLY A 25 -4.18 5.34 -6.83
C GLY A 25 -4.50 6.70 -6.18
N ASP A 26 -5.56 6.82 -5.38
CA ASP A 26 -5.84 8.01 -4.56
C ASP A 26 -4.93 8.01 -3.30
N LEU A 27 -3.63 8.00 -3.55
CA LEU A 27 -2.56 7.90 -2.57
C LEU A 27 -2.42 9.17 -1.73
N LYS A 28 -3.05 10.29 -2.11
CA LYS A 28 -3.01 11.57 -1.37
C LYS A 28 -3.52 11.44 0.07
N ARG A 29 -4.31 10.40 0.39
CA ARG A 29 -4.87 10.15 1.73
C ARG A 29 -4.43 8.82 2.35
N VAL A 30 -3.61 8.05 1.64
CA VAL A 30 -3.17 6.73 2.11
C VAL A 30 -1.91 6.91 2.96
N GLN A 31 -1.93 6.37 4.19
CA GLN A 31 -0.75 6.36 5.03
C GLN A 31 0.22 5.27 4.56
N ILE A 32 1.53 5.56 4.56
CA ILE A 32 2.60 4.61 4.21
C ILE A 32 2.46 3.29 5.00
N ASP A 33 2.06 3.39 6.26
CA ASP A 33 1.80 2.22 7.13
C ASP A 33 0.71 1.29 6.57
N THR A 34 -0.33 1.83 5.91
CA THR A 34 -1.37 1.01 5.27
C THR A 34 -0.83 0.29 4.02
N LEU A 35 -0.01 0.97 3.22
CA LEU A 35 0.65 0.35 2.07
C LEU A 35 1.61 -0.75 2.50
N ARG A 36 2.35 -0.55 3.60
CA ARG A 36 3.25 -1.54 4.16
C ARG A 36 2.49 -2.81 4.55
N ARG A 37 1.43 -2.68 5.37
CA ARG A 37 0.62 -3.83 5.78
C ARG A 37 -0.02 -4.54 4.59
N TYR A 38 -0.49 -3.79 3.60
CA TYR A 38 -1.05 -4.37 2.37
C TYR A 38 -0.03 -5.25 1.64
N VAL A 39 1.17 -4.69 1.40
CA VAL A 39 2.23 -5.36 0.66
C VAL A 39 2.76 -6.57 1.41
N GLU A 40 2.93 -6.47 2.74
CA GLU A 40 3.30 -7.60 3.60
C GLU A 40 2.23 -8.71 3.58
N ALA A 41 0.95 -8.36 3.61
CA ALA A 41 -0.16 -9.33 3.61
C ALA A 41 -0.24 -10.16 2.32
N VAL A 42 0.33 -9.67 1.21
CA VAL A 42 0.44 -10.39 -0.07
C VAL A 42 1.82 -11.01 -0.29
N GLY A 43 2.71 -10.96 0.71
CA GLY A 43 4.08 -11.52 0.63
C GLY A 43 5.05 -10.67 -0.19
N GLY A 44 4.73 -9.40 -0.44
CA GLY A 44 5.60 -8.45 -1.13
C GLY A 44 6.47 -7.65 -0.17
N THR A 45 7.31 -6.78 -0.73
CA THR A 45 8.13 -5.81 0.02
C THR A 45 7.84 -4.41 -0.50
N LEU A 46 7.47 -3.49 0.39
CA LEU A 46 7.29 -2.09 0.05
C LEU A 46 8.67 -1.41 0.08
N ARG A 47 9.04 -0.74 -1.01
CA ARG A 47 10.18 0.20 -1.05
C ARG A 47 9.65 1.59 -1.26
N VAL A 48 10.14 2.54 -0.47
CA VAL A 48 9.86 3.96 -0.67
C VAL A 48 11.13 4.61 -1.17
N GLU A 49 11.06 5.21 -2.35
CA GLU A 49 12.20 5.85 -3.02
C GLU A 49 11.91 7.34 -3.24
N VAL A 50 12.96 8.15 -3.22
CA VAL A 50 12.94 9.57 -3.58
C VAL A 50 13.92 9.77 -4.74
N GLU A 51 13.47 10.50 -5.75
CA GLU A 51 14.29 10.92 -6.88
C GLU A 51 14.74 12.38 -6.68
N LEU A 52 16.05 12.62 -6.75
CA LEU A 52 16.66 13.95 -6.71
C LEU A 52 17.56 14.12 -7.94
N GLY A 53 17.07 14.84 -8.95
CA GLY A 53 17.76 14.90 -10.24
C GLY A 53 17.80 13.51 -10.89
N ASP A 54 19.00 13.01 -11.18
CA ASP A 54 19.21 11.69 -11.78
C ASP A 54 19.49 10.59 -10.74
N GLU A 55 19.47 10.93 -9.45
CA GLU A 55 19.77 10.01 -8.36
C GLU A 55 18.50 9.49 -7.67
N ARG A 56 18.49 8.20 -7.33
CA ARG A 56 17.41 7.55 -6.58
C ARG A 56 17.90 7.06 -5.23
N PHE A 57 17.19 7.44 -4.18
CA PHE A 57 17.48 7.08 -2.79
C PHE A 57 16.33 6.27 -2.21
N GLN A 58 16.62 5.08 -1.66
CA GLN A 58 15.64 4.34 -0.88
C GLN A 58 15.60 4.90 0.55
N ILE A 59 14.41 5.27 1.02
CA ILE A 59 14.18 5.88 2.35
C ILE A 59 13.42 4.97 3.31
N ALA A 60 12.79 3.88 2.82
CA ALA A 60 12.19 2.82 3.63
C ALA A 60 12.02 1.52 2.84
#